data_AF-A0A961CY72-F1
#
_entry.id   AF-A0A961CY72-F1
#
_cell.length_a   1.000
_cell.length_b   1.000
_cell.length_c   1.000
_cell.angle_alpha   90.00
_cell.angle_beta   90.00
_cell.angle_gamma   90.00
#
_symmetry.space_group_name_H-M   'P 1'
#
loop_
_entity.id
_entity.type
_entity.pdbx_description
1 polymer ?
#
loop_
_entity_poly.entity_id
_entity_poly.type
_entity_poly.pdbx_seq_one_letter_code
_entity_poly.pdbx_strand_id
1 'polypeptide(L)'
;MSAPWGVAGGSPGAAGENLLQPQGDEDSAVSLADNCTIRVHAGDVIRMRTPGSEGLGSATRRPGASGLEQAASLFLRRGSGAAPQLIADGGVDETRLERSL
;
A
#
# COMPACT_ATOMS: atom_id res chain seq x y z
N MET A 1 3.35 11.29 6.38
CA MET A 1 3.25 10.05 7.19
C MET A 1 4.58 9.36 7.33
N SER A 2 4.86 8.82 8.52
CA SER A 2 6.01 7.96 8.79
C SER A 2 5.69 6.48 8.60
N ALA A 3 6.68 5.68 8.22
CA ALA A 3 6.58 4.22 8.21
C ALA A 3 6.62 3.66 9.64
N PRO A 4 5.88 2.58 9.95
CA PRO A 4 6.07 1.81 11.17
C PRO A 4 7.51 1.27 11.25
N TRP A 5 8.14 1.40 12.41
CA TRP A 5 9.52 0.95 12.60
C TRP A 5 9.60 -0.57 12.75
N GLY A 6 10.65 -1.17 12.22
CA GLY A 6 10.93 -2.59 12.42
C GLY A 6 11.32 -2.92 13.86
N VAL A 7 11.05 -4.17 14.27
CA VAL A 7 11.36 -4.67 15.61
C VAL A 7 12.48 -5.70 15.54
N ALA A 8 13.41 -5.66 16.50
CA ALA A 8 14.51 -6.62 16.64
C ALA A 8 15.37 -6.81 15.37
N GLY A 9 15.64 -5.71 14.64
CA GLY A 9 16.42 -5.74 13.40
C GLY A 9 15.61 -6.02 12.13
N GLY A 10 14.28 -5.99 12.23
CA GLY A 10 13.39 -6.02 11.06
C GLY A 10 13.36 -4.70 10.29
N SER A 11 12.90 -4.76 9.04
CA SER A 11 12.74 -3.58 8.18
C SER A 11 11.48 -2.79 8.56
N PRO A 12 11.45 -1.47 8.29
CA PRO A 12 10.24 -0.67 8.41
C PRO A 12 9.10 -1.21 7.52
N GLY A 13 7.86 -0.98 7.93
CA GLY A 13 6.67 -1.23 7.11
C GLY A 13 6.54 -0.22 5.97
N ALA A 14 5.61 -0.47 5.03
CA ALA A 14 5.27 0.54 4.03
C ALA A 14 4.60 1.75 4.69
N ALA A 15 4.98 2.97 4.28
CA ALA A 15 4.31 4.18 4.75
C ALA A 15 2.86 4.23 4.26
N GLY A 16 1.97 4.75 5.10
CA GLY A 16 0.62 5.10 4.68
C GLY A 16 0.58 6.41 3.89
N GLU A 17 -0.56 6.69 3.29
CA GLU A 17 -0.82 7.91 2.54
C GLU A 17 -2.31 8.26 2.61
N ASN A 18 -2.62 9.54 2.86
CA ASN A 18 -3.97 10.07 2.76
C ASN A 18 -4.01 11.15 1.69
N LEU A 19 -4.90 10.99 0.71
CA LEU A 19 -5.11 11.94 -0.38
C LEU A 19 -6.57 12.38 -0.43
N LEU A 20 -6.79 13.66 -0.74
CA LEU A 20 -8.05 14.17 -1.24
C LEU A 20 -7.94 14.32 -2.75
N GLN A 21 -8.86 13.72 -3.49
CA GLN A 21 -9.05 13.86 -4.93
C GLN A 21 -10.26 14.76 -5.17
N PRO A 22 -10.08 16.05 -5.50
CA PRO A 22 -11.19 16.97 -5.73
C PRO A 22 -12.05 16.47 -6.89
N GLN A 23 -13.36 16.34 -6.66
CA GLN A 23 -14.30 15.80 -7.65
C GLN A 23 -13.90 14.42 -8.22
N GLY A 24 -13.08 13.66 -7.49
CA GLY A 24 -12.56 12.36 -7.93
C GLY A 24 -11.44 12.43 -8.97
N ASP A 25 -10.88 13.62 -9.23
CA ASP A 25 -9.73 13.79 -10.13
C ASP A 25 -8.44 13.36 -9.43
N GLU A 26 -7.78 12.34 -9.98
CA GLU A 26 -6.53 11.80 -9.43
C GLU A 26 -5.33 12.69 -9.70
N ASP A 27 -5.32 13.41 -10.83
CA ASP A 27 -4.21 14.28 -11.22
C ASP A 27 -4.17 15.55 -10.36
N SER A 28 -5.32 15.95 -9.81
CA SER A 28 -5.45 17.07 -8.88
C SER A 28 -5.38 16.64 -7.40
N ALA A 29 -4.93 15.42 -7.11
CA ALA A 29 -4.88 14.91 -5.74
C ALA A 29 -3.94 15.75 -4.84
N VAL A 30 -4.40 16.03 -3.62
CA VAL A 30 -3.64 16.75 -2.61
C VAL A 30 -3.38 15.87 -1.38
N SER A 31 -2.17 15.94 -0.84
CA SER A 31 -1.80 15.19 0.36
C SER A 31 -2.47 15.78 1.61
N LEU A 32 -3.03 14.91 2.44
CA LEU A 32 -3.61 15.25 3.73
C LEU A 32 -2.65 14.89 4.86
N ALA A 33 -2.70 15.69 5.94
CA ALA A 33 -1.97 15.40 7.15
C ALA A 33 -2.51 14.15 7.87
N ASP A 34 -1.66 13.56 8.69
CA ASP A 34 -1.91 12.34 9.46
C ASP A 34 -3.16 12.45 10.37
N ASN A 35 -3.43 13.64 10.88
CA ASN A 35 -4.68 14.00 11.54
C ASN A 35 -5.08 15.40 11.08
N CYS A 36 -6.28 15.53 10.51
CA CYS A 36 -6.82 16.82 10.12
C CYS A 36 -8.35 16.79 10.09
N THR A 37 -8.93 18.00 10.06
CA THR A 37 -10.34 18.21 9.73
C THR A 37 -10.39 19.05 8.46
N ILE A 38 -11.07 18.55 7.44
CA ILE A 38 -11.23 19.23 6.15
C ILE A 38 -12.71 19.37 5.82
N ARG A 39 -13.04 20.36 4.98
CA ARG A 39 -14.35 20.43 4.34
C ARG A 39 -14.29 19.61 3.07
N VAL A 40 -15.32 18.79 2.85
CA VAL A 40 -15.49 18.00 1.63
C VAL A 40 -16.79 18.38 0.96
N HIS A 41 -16.79 18.27 -0.36
CA HIS A 41 -17.95 18.48 -1.20
C HIS A 41 -18.40 17.17 -1.84
N ALA A 42 -19.65 17.11 -2.28
CA ALA A 42 -20.14 15.96 -3.02
C ALA A 42 -19.27 15.74 -4.28
N GLY A 43 -18.89 14.49 -4.53
CA GLY A 43 -17.99 14.13 -5.63
C GLY A 43 -16.52 14.04 -5.24
N ASP A 44 -16.11 14.62 -4.12
CA ASP A 44 -14.74 14.47 -3.64
C ASP A 44 -14.48 13.02 -3.18
N VAL A 45 -13.25 12.54 -3.40
CA VAL A 45 -12.82 11.19 -2.98
C VAL A 45 -11.67 11.31 -1.99
N ILE A 46 -11.81 10.66 -0.83
CA ILE A 46 -10.71 10.46 0.11
C ILE A 46 -10.12 9.08 -0.13
N ARG A 47 -8.85 9.03 -0.54
CA ARG A 47 -8.08 7.80 -0.70
C ARG A 47 -7.15 7.64 0.48
N MET A 48 -7.33 6.55 1.23
CA MET A 48 -6.47 6.18 2.35
C MET A 48 -5.73 4.89 2.02
N ARG A 49 -4.40 4.96 1.98
CA ARG A 49 -3.51 3.79 1.97
C ARG A 49 -3.03 3.59 3.40
N THR A 50 -3.52 2.55 4.04
CA THR A 50 -3.10 2.20 5.39
C THR A 50 -1.64 1.75 5.38
N PRO A 51 -0.83 2.13 6.38
CA PRO A 51 0.54 1.64 6.49
C PRO A 51 0.59 0.10 6.45
N GLY A 52 1.66 -0.42 5.84
CA GLY A 52 1.95 -1.86 5.89
C GLY A 52 2.51 -2.27 7.24
N SER A 53 2.47 -3.56 7.55
CA SER A 53 3.10 -4.09 8.77
C SER A 53 4.61 -3.98 8.71
N GLU A 54 5.23 -3.76 9.87
CA GLU A 54 6.67 -3.81 10.04
C GLU A 54 7.23 -5.24 10.04
N GLY A 55 8.52 -5.37 9.73
CA GLY A 55 9.24 -6.63 9.85
C GLY A 55 9.67 -6.91 11.28
N LEU A 56 9.71 -8.21 11.63
CA LEU A 56 10.28 -8.72 12.87
C LEU A 56 11.56 -9.52 12.59
N GLY A 57 12.65 -9.18 13.30
CA GLY A 57 13.91 -9.91 13.21
C GLY A 57 14.72 -9.59 11.94
N SER A 58 15.99 -9.97 11.92
CA SER A 58 16.84 -9.72 10.75
C SER A 58 16.43 -10.61 9.57
N ALA A 59 16.44 -10.05 8.35
CA ALA A 59 16.15 -10.80 7.13
C ALA A 59 17.06 -12.03 6.94
N THR A 60 18.29 -11.96 7.47
CA THR A 60 19.29 -13.03 7.48
C THR A 60 18.96 -14.18 8.44
N ARG A 61 18.08 -13.96 9.43
CA ARG A 61 17.63 -15.01 10.37
C ARG A 61 16.38 -15.74 9.88
N ARG A 62 15.82 -15.36 8.73
CA ARG A 62 14.66 -16.07 8.16
C ARG A 62 15.10 -17.47 7.71
N PRO A 63 14.47 -18.54 8.22
CA PRO A 63 14.67 -19.88 7.68
C PRO A 63 14.31 -19.86 6.18
N GLY A 64 15.19 -20.42 5.35
CA GLY A 64 15.03 -20.41 3.89
C GLY A 64 13.67 -20.96 3.45
N ALA A 65 13.13 -20.35 2.39
CA ALA A 65 11.89 -20.71 1.66
C ALA A 65 10.55 -20.02 2.03
N SER A 66 10.52 -18.86 2.72
CA SER A 66 9.26 -18.08 2.91
C SER A 66 9.20 -16.72 2.20
N GLY A 67 10.22 -16.39 1.39
CA GLY A 67 10.36 -15.08 0.76
C GLY A 67 9.56 -14.87 -0.52
N LEU A 68 9.11 -15.93 -1.19
CA LEU A 68 8.56 -15.87 -2.55
C LEU A 68 7.03 -15.98 -2.63
N GLU A 69 6.36 -16.35 -1.53
CA GLU A 69 4.90 -16.63 -1.54
C GLU A 69 4.01 -15.47 -1.03
N GLN A 70 4.57 -14.34 -0.59
CA GLN A 70 3.79 -13.27 0.05
C GLN A 70 3.19 -12.23 -0.91
N ALA A 71 3.09 -12.52 -2.21
CA ALA A 71 2.64 -11.57 -3.23
C ALA A 71 1.20 -11.81 -3.73
N ALA A 72 0.26 -12.16 -2.84
CA ALA A 72 -1.17 -12.19 -3.18
C ALA A 72 -1.95 -11.28 -2.24
N SER A 73 -2.01 -9.98 -2.58
CA SER A 73 -2.92 -9.06 -1.91
C SER A 73 -4.34 -9.24 -2.46
N LEU A 74 -5.25 -9.78 -1.64
CA LEU A 74 -6.68 -9.83 -1.93
C LEU A 74 -7.35 -8.52 -1.45
N PHE A 75 -7.69 -7.62 -2.38
CA PHE A 75 -8.49 -6.44 -2.07
C PHE A 75 -9.99 -6.76 -2.27
N LEU A 76 -10.74 -6.89 -1.19
CA LEU A 76 -12.20 -7.09 -1.25
C LEU A 76 -12.91 -5.73 -1.27
N ARG A 77 -13.32 -5.27 -2.46
CA ARG A 77 -14.24 -4.13 -2.59
C ARG A 77 -15.68 -4.64 -2.55
N ARG A 78 -16.42 -4.37 -1.47
CA ARG A 78 -17.89 -4.53 -1.49
C ARG A 78 -18.53 -3.33 -2.19
N GLY A 79 -18.88 -3.50 -3.46
CA GLY A 79 -19.84 -2.63 -4.14
C GLY A 79 -21.27 -3.01 -3.78
N SER A 80 -22.15 -2.03 -3.63
CA SER A 80 -23.59 -2.22 -3.46
C SER A 80 -24.17 -2.92 -4.70
N GLY A 81 -24.29 -4.25 -4.67
CA GLY A 81 -25.12 -5.01 -5.60
C GLY A 81 -24.45 -5.67 -6.83
N ALA A 82 -23.12 -5.71 -6.93
CA ALA A 82 -22.45 -6.42 -8.02
C ALA A 82 -21.34 -7.35 -7.49
N ALA A 83 -21.09 -8.46 -8.20
CA ALA A 83 -20.10 -9.48 -7.87
C ALA A 83 -18.72 -8.86 -7.57
N PRO A 84 -17.94 -9.41 -6.62
CA PRO A 84 -16.64 -8.87 -6.25
C PRO A 84 -15.71 -8.86 -7.46
N GLN A 85 -15.17 -7.69 -7.79
CA GLN A 85 -14.16 -7.55 -8.83
C GLN A 85 -12.76 -7.62 -8.20
N LEU A 86 -11.92 -8.50 -8.75
CA LEU A 86 -10.51 -8.61 -8.43
C LEU A 86 -9.78 -7.44 -9.09
N ILE A 87 -9.24 -6.52 -8.30
CA ILE A 87 -8.34 -5.46 -8.77
C ILE A 87 -6.93 -5.86 -8.35
N ALA A 88 -6.13 -6.29 -9.32
CA ALA A 88 -4.70 -6.54 -9.14
C ALA A 88 -3.94 -5.30 -9.64
N ASP A 89 -3.25 -4.61 -8.73
CA ASP A 89 -2.30 -3.57 -9.14
C ASP A 89 -1.02 -4.23 -9.68
N GLY A 90 -0.70 -3.93 -10.94
CA GLY A 90 0.66 -3.91 -11.50
C GLY A 90 1.43 -5.23 -11.55
N GLY A 91 1.65 -5.75 -12.76
CA GLY A 91 2.46 -6.93 -13.03
C GLY A 91 3.91 -6.83 -12.52
N VAL A 92 4.48 -8.01 -12.26
CA VAL A 92 5.90 -8.22 -12.00
C VAL A 92 6.70 -7.78 -13.23
N ASP A 93 7.58 -6.79 -13.09
CA ASP A 93 8.58 -6.48 -14.12
C ASP A 93 9.77 -7.44 -13.95
N GLU A 94 9.80 -8.51 -14.74
CA GLU A 94 10.86 -9.51 -14.73
C GLU A 94 12.19 -9.03 -15.38
N THR A 95 12.26 -7.80 -15.87
CA THR A 95 13.37 -7.37 -16.75
C THR A 95 14.61 -6.81 -16.02
N ARG A 96 14.70 -6.88 -14.68
CA ARG A 96 15.84 -6.29 -13.93
C ARG A 96 16.87 -7.30 -13.38
N LEU A 97 16.72 -8.60 -13.60
CA LEU A 97 17.62 -9.61 -13.03
C LEU A 97 18.79 -10.09 -13.92
N GLU A 98 18.93 -9.63 -15.18
CA GLU A 98 19.98 -10.13 -16.10
C GLU A 98 21.14 -9.16 -16.42
N ARG A 99 21.45 -8.20 -15.54
CA ARG A 99 22.62 -7.32 -15.72
C ARG A 99 23.54 -7.17 -14.52
N SER A 100 23.70 -8.25 -13.75
CA SER A 100 24.82 -8.34 -12.80
C SER A 100 25.19 -9.79 -12.51
N LEU A 101 25.70 -10.49 -13.53
CA LEU A 101 26.61 -11.62 -13.39
C LEU A 101 27.76 -11.42 -14.39
#